data_AF-A0A2V4BQM4-F1
#
_entry.id   AF-A0A2V4BQM4-F1
#
_cell.length_a   1.000
_cell.length_b   1.000
_cell.length_c   1.000
_cell.angle_alpha   90.00
_cell.angle_beta   90.00
_cell.angle_gamma   90.00
#
_symmetry.space_group_name_H-M   'P 1'
#
loop_
_entity.id
_entity.type
_entity.pdbx_description
1 polymer ?
#
loop_
_entity_poly.entity_id
_entity_poly.type
_entity_poly.pdbx_seq_one_letter_code
_entity_poly.pdbx_strand_id
1 'polypeptide(L)'
;MNELLITKQIQETLLKIVSHEDNPVIVFIYIDTSTDENREIVPFLNIYASLIFDGANFDEAIKNAVDNCNSGYIEDVLQDIDSSSFEINLSVFYPDWPDEVEIGDQKILNILNLFVNKNQDKFNLIEKLYFDYVDNFDFVKIIDKSNTKN
;
A
#
# COMPACT_ATOMS: atom_id res chain seq x y z
N MET A 1 -0.28 20.94 6.20
CA MET A 1 -1.13 19.95 6.90
C MET A 1 -0.37 19.43 8.13
N ASN A 2 -0.99 18.88 9.18
CA ASN A 2 -0.24 18.32 10.33
C ASN A 2 -0.23 16.78 10.30
N GLU A 3 0.76 16.15 10.94
CA GLU A 3 0.94 14.68 10.98
C GLU A 3 -0.33 13.93 11.45
N LEU A 4 -1.05 14.48 12.42
CA LEU A 4 -2.26 13.85 12.96
C LEU A 4 -3.38 13.78 11.91
N LEU A 5 -3.55 14.81 11.10
CA LEU A 5 -4.56 14.84 10.04
C LEU A 5 -4.23 13.82 8.95
N ILE A 6 -2.97 13.77 8.49
CA ILE A 6 -2.56 12.77 7.49
C ILE A 6 -2.68 11.35 8.05
N THR A 7 -2.30 11.14 9.32
CA THR A 7 -2.48 9.83 9.99
C THR A 7 -3.94 9.38 9.95
N LYS A 8 -4.89 10.29 10.23
CA LYS A 8 -6.33 9.97 10.14
C LYS A 8 -6.75 9.65 8.72
N GLN A 9 -6.29 10.42 7.73
CA GLN A 9 -6.60 10.15 6.33
C GLN A 9 -6.12 8.76 5.90
N ILE A 10 -4.88 8.37 6.25
CA ILE A 10 -4.36 7.02 5.98
C ILE A 10 -5.28 5.95 6.60
N GLN A 11 -5.67 6.14 7.85
CA GLN A 11 -6.52 5.19 8.58
C GLN A 11 -7.93 5.09 7.99
N GLU A 12 -8.54 6.22 7.66
CA GLU A 12 -9.88 6.29 7.06
C GLU A 12 -9.89 5.68 5.66
N THR A 13 -8.89 5.99 4.83
CA THR A 13 -8.75 5.40 3.48
C THR A 13 -8.53 3.90 3.56
N LEU A 14 -7.65 3.41 4.44
CA LEU A 14 -7.46 1.97 4.63
C LEU A 14 -8.75 1.28 5.08
N LEU A 15 -9.46 1.86 6.06
CA LEU A 15 -10.70 1.28 6.55
C LEU A 15 -11.76 1.21 5.46
N LYS A 16 -11.90 2.27 4.66
CA LYS A 16 -12.80 2.30 3.50
C LYS A 16 -12.47 1.16 2.53
N ILE A 17 -11.20 1.04 2.17
CA ILE A 17 -10.71 0.06 1.20
C ILE A 17 -10.93 -1.38 1.68
N VAL A 18 -10.51 -1.71 2.91
CA VAL A 18 -10.63 -3.10 3.41
C VAL A 18 -12.06 -3.48 3.77
N SER A 19 -12.95 -2.49 3.91
CA SER A 19 -14.38 -2.71 4.13
C SER A 19 -15.20 -2.68 2.83
N HIS A 20 -14.55 -2.65 1.65
CA HIS A 20 -15.24 -2.66 0.37
C HIS A 20 -16.10 -3.93 0.21
N GLU A 21 -17.27 -3.81 -0.42
CA GLU A 21 -18.26 -4.89 -0.50
C GLU A 21 -17.76 -6.12 -1.28
N ASP A 22 -16.86 -5.90 -2.24
CA ASP A 22 -16.19 -6.96 -3.00
C ASP A 22 -15.08 -7.68 -2.22
N ASN A 23 -14.80 -7.29 -0.97
CA ASN A 23 -13.87 -7.93 -0.05
C ASN A 23 -12.48 -8.20 -0.67
N PRO A 24 -11.69 -7.14 -0.97
CA PRO A 24 -10.36 -7.32 -1.55
C PRO A 24 -9.49 -8.19 -0.64
N VAL A 25 -8.53 -8.92 -1.25
CA VAL A 25 -7.64 -9.83 -0.52
C VAL A 25 -6.16 -9.39 -0.60
N ILE A 26 -5.81 -8.57 -1.59
CA ILE A 26 -4.49 -7.96 -1.73
C ILE A 26 -4.61 -6.46 -1.56
N VAL A 27 -3.69 -5.88 -0.78
CA VAL A 27 -3.53 -4.43 -0.67
C VAL A 27 -2.08 -4.05 -0.90
N PHE A 28 -1.85 -3.13 -1.83
CA PHE A 28 -0.57 -2.46 -1.97
C PHE A 28 -0.66 -1.03 -1.46
N ILE A 29 0.37 -0.62 -0.73
CA ILE A 29 0.58 0.74 -0.31
C ILE A 29 1.89 1.20 -0.93
N TYR A 30 1.83 2.17 -1.82
CA TYR A 30 3.01 2.71 -2.49
C TYR A 30 3.28 4.13 -2.09
N ILE A 31 4.55 4.48 -1.93
CA ILE A 31 4.98 5.88 -2.04
C ILE A 31 5.32 6.16 -3.50
N ASP A 32 4.68 7.19 -4.02
CA ASP A 32 4.95 7.77 -5.33
C ASP A 32 5.13 9.28 -5.19
N THR A 33 5.66 9.95 -6.20
CA THR A 33 5.83 11.40 -6.22
C THR A 33 4.90 12.05 -7.21
N SER A 34 4.38 13.22 -6.84
CA SER A 34 3.63 14.06 -7.77
C SER A 34 3.86 15.53 -7.43
N THR A 35 3.30 16.39 -8.28
CA THR A 35 3.40 17.84 -8.15
C THR A 35 2.30 18.36 -7.22
N ASP A 36 2.68 19.11 -6.19
CA ASP A 36 1.73 19.74 -5.27
C ASP A 36 1.15 21.06 -5.83
N GLU A 37 0.32 21.74 -5.02
CA GLU A 37 -0.28 23.03 -5.38
C GLU A 37 0.76 24.16 -5.58
N ASN A 38 1.96 24.02 -5.02
CA ASN A 38 3.08 24.95 -5.14
C ASN A 38 4.05 24.58 -6.28
N ARG A 39 3.75 23.52 -7.03
CA ARG A 39 4.58 22.94 -8.09
C ARG A 39 5.87 22.27 -7.61
N GLU A 40 5.90 21.84 -6.36
CA GLU A 40 6.99 21.06 -5.79
C GLU A 40 6.73 19.57 -5.99
N ILE A 41 7.79 18.80 -6.21
CA ILE A 41 7.71 17.34 -6.29
C ILE A 41 7.73 16.80 -4.88
N VAL A 42 6.63 16.16 -4.47
CA VAL A 42 6.43 15.70 -3.10
C VAL A 42 5.90 14.27 -3.05
N PRO A 43 6.12 13.54 -1.95
CA PRO A 43 5.65 12.17 -1.81
C PRO A 43 4.15 12.13 -1.51
N PHE A 44 3.48 11.12 -2.07
CA PHE A 44 2.09 10.76 -1.83
C PHE A 44 1.99 9.28 -1.46
N LEU A 45 1.03 8.95 -0.60
CA LEU A 45 0.66 7.57 -0.32
C LEU A 45 -0.45 7.16 -1.28
N ASN A 46 -0.18 6.14 -2.07
CA ASN A 46 -1.16 5.47 -2.90
C ASN A 46 -1.55 4.15 -2.24
N ILE A 47 -2.83 3.82 -2.25
CA ILE A 47 -3.35 2.56 -1.70
C ILE A 47 -4.21 1.91 -2.77
N TYR A 48 -3.87 0.68 -3.14
CA TYR A 48 -4.57 -0.12 -4.14
C TYR A 48 -5.06 -1.41 -3.49
N ALA A 49 -6.30 -1.77 -3.77
CA ALA A 49 -6.88 -3.01 -3.32
C ALA A 49 -7.40 -3.83 -4.48
N SER A 50 -7.12 -5.12 -4.42
CA SER A 50 -7.37 -6.03 -5.52
C SER A 50 -7.86 -7.40 -5.04
N LEU A 51 -8.56 -8.09 -5.92
CA LEU A 51 -8.79 -9.53 -5.86
C LEU A 51 -7.76 -10.25 -6.73
N ILE A 52 -7.49 -11.52 -6.42
CA ILE A 52 -6.68 -12.39 -7.28
C ILE A 52 -7.62 -13.04 -8.29
N PHE A 53 -7.27 -13.05 -9.58
CA PHE A 53 -8.06 -13.78 -10.58
C PHE A 53 -8.14 -15.28 -10.28
N ASP A 54 -9.28 -15.88 -10.62
CA ASP A 54 -9.51 -17.31 -10.42
C ASP A 54 -8.40 -18.16 -11.07
N GLY A 55 -7.83 -19.07 -10.28
CA GLY A 55 -6.77 -19.97 -10.72
C GLY A 55 -5.38 -19.34 -10.84
N ALA A 56 -5.24 -18.03 -10.62
CA ALA A 56 -3.95 -17.37 -10.64
C ALA A 56 -3.08 -17.73 -9.41
N ASN A 57 -1.77 -17.51 -9.56
CA ASN A 57 -0.78 -17.73 -8.53
C ASN A 57 -0.07 -16.41 -8.19
N PHE A 58 -0.61 -15.70 -7.22
CA PHE A 58 -0.10 -14.38 -6.83
C PHE A 58 1.33 -14.42 -6.27
N ASP A 59 1.67 -15.44 -5.47
CA ASP A 59 3.03 -15.54 -4.91
C ASP A 59 4.09 -15.77 -6.02
N GLU A 60 3.74 -16.50 -7.08
CA GLU A 60 4.58 -16.66 -8.26
C GLU A 60 4.67 -15.38 -9.10
N ALA A 61 3.56 -14.66 -9.25
CA ALA A 61 3.53 -13.36 -9.91
C ALA A 61 4.44 -12.33 -9.23
N ILE A 62 4.39 -12.24 -7.89
CA ILE A 62 5.29 -11.39 -7.09
C ILE A 62 6.74 -11.77 -7.34
N LYS A 63 7.06 -13.06 -7.28
CA LYS A 63 8.42 -13.54 -7.54
C LYS A 63 8.88 -13.14 -8.95
N ASN A 64 8.05 -13.35 -9.97
CA ASN A 64 8.38 -12.99 -11.34
C ASN A 64 8.55 -11.48 -11.51
N ALA A 65 7.73 -10.67 -10.83
CA ALA A 65 7.86 -9.22 -10.85
C ALA A 65 9.19 -8.76 -10.26
N VAL A 66 9.61 -9.32 -9.13
CA VAL A 66 10.92 -9.03 -8.51
C VAL A 66 12.07 -9.51 -9.41
N ASP A 67 12.01 -10.76 -9.88
CA ASP A 67 13.06 -11.36 -10.70
C ASP A 67 13.29 -10.61 -12.05
N ASN A 68 12.25 -9.93 -12.55
CA ASN A 68 12.28 -9.23 -13.84
C ASN A 68 12.12 -7.71 -13.72
N CYS A 69 12.04 -7.16 -12.50
CA CYS A 69 11.73 -5.75 -12.22
C CYS A 69 10.54 -5.23 -13.04
N ASN A 70 9.43 -5.96 -13.06
CA ASN A 70 8.27 -5.66 -13.90
C ASN A 70 6.95 -5.93 -13.17
N SER A 71 6.18 -4.86 -12.89
CA SER A 71 4.88 -4.93 -12.20
C SER A 71 3.81 -5.63 -13.04
N GLY A 72 3.98 -5.72 -14.36
CA GLY A 72 3.02 -6.36 -15.26
C GLY A 72 2.71 -7.81 -14.86
N TYR A 73 3.66 -8.54 -14.27
CA TYR A 73 3.40 -9.89 -13.75
C TYR A 73 2.38 -9.90 -12.60
N ILE A 74 2.36 -8.87 -11.77
CA ILE A 74 1.39 -8.69 -10.68
C ILE A 74 0.05 -8.23 -11.26
N GLU A 75 0.07 -7.25 -12.17
CA GLU A 75 -1.14 -6.70 -12.81
C GLU A 75 -1.91 -7.78 -13.59
N ASP A 76 -1.21 -8.70 -14.26
CA ASP A 76 -1.80 -9.81 -15.01
C ASP A 76 -2.62 -10.79 -14.14
N VAL A 77 -2.42 -10.80 -12.82
CA VAL A 77 -3.09 -11.73 -11.89
C VAL A 77 -4.08 -11.06 -10.94
N LEU A 78 -4.24 -9.74 -11.04
CA LEU A 78 -5.07 -8.95 -10.13
C LEU A 78 -6.23 -8.27 -10.83
N GLN A 79 -7.36 -8.23 -10.12
CA GLN A 79 -8.50 -7.40 -10.44
C GLN A 79 -8.56 -6.23 -9.47
N ASP A 80 -8.46 -5.00 -9.97
CA ASP A 80 -8.61 -3.79 -9.16
C ASP A 80 -10.04 -3.64 -8.64
N ILE A 81 -10.16 -3.28 -7.36
CA ILE A 81 -11.43 -3.11 -6.64
C ILE A 81 -11.63 -1.65 -6.24
N ASP A 82 -10.69 -1.08 -5.48
CA ASP A 82 -10.72 0.31 -5.05
C ASP A 82 -9.29 0.84 -4.97
N SER A 83 -9.13 2.15 -5.08
CA SER A 83 -7.83 2.80 -4.92
C SER A 83 -7.96 4.22 -4.42
N SER A 84 -6.88 4.71 -3.82
CA SER A 84 -6.65 6.12 -3.53
C SER A 84 -5.29 6.45 -4.13
N SER A 85 -5.28 7.31 -5.15
CA SER A 85 -4.07 7.70 -5.88
C SER A 85 -3.86 9.20 -5.79
N PHE A 86 -2.71 9.63 -5.26
CA PHE A 86 -2.33 11.03 -5.08
C PHE A 86 -3.29 11.87 -4.22
N GLU A 87 -4.03 11.24 -3.31
CA GLU A 87 -4.95 11.94 -2.41
C GLU A 87 -4.32 12.26 -1.05
N ILE A 88 -3.33 11.46 -0.63
CA ILE A 88 -2.69 11.56 0.69
C ILE A 88 -1.27 12.10 0.52
N ASN A 89 -1.12 13.42 0.62
CA ASN A 89 0.19 14.07 0.61
C ASN A 89 0.98 13.74 1.89
N LEU A 90 2.22 13.26 1.73
CA LEU A 90 3.08 12.82 2.82
C LEU A 90 4.16 13.83 3.23
N SER A 91 4.24 15.02 2.62
CA SER A 91 5.32 16.00 2.88
C SER A 91 5.56 16.27 4.35
N VAL A 92 4.52 16.18 5.19
CA VAL A 92 4.62 16.40 6.64
C VAL A 92 5.51 15.37 7.35
N PHE A 93 5.62 14.16 6.79
CA PHE A 93 6.43 13.07 7.32
C PHE A 93 7.85 13.04 6.72
N TYR A 94 8.05 13.72 5.60
CA TYR A 94 9.32 13.84 4.87
C TYR A 94 9.72 15.32 4.74
N PRO A 95 10.12 15.97 5.85
CA PRO A 95 10.43 17.40 5.85
C PRO A 95 11.62 17.77 4.95
N ASP A 96 12.54 16.83 4.73
CA ASP A 96 13.77 16.99 3.94
C ASP A 96 13.71 16.20 2.62
N TRP A 97 12.51 15.86 2.14
CA TRP A 97 12.33 15.08 0.90
C TRP A 97 13.16 15.65 -0.28
N PRO A 98 13.88 14.81 -1.05
CA PRO A 98 13.93 13.34 -0.99
C PRO A 98 15.05 12.77 -0.09
N ASP A 99 15.66 13.56 0.78
CA ASP A 99 16.68 13.10 1.72
C ASP A 99 16.02 12.51 3.00
N GLU A 100 16.76 11.67 3.72
CA GLU A 100 16.37 11.07 5.02
C GLU A 100 15.02 10.31 5.01
N VAL A 101 14.73 9.61 3.91
CA VAL A 101 13.46 8.87 3.69
C VAL A 101 13.16 7.84 4.77
N GLU A 102 14.18 7.26 5.40
CA GLU A 102 14.01 6.19 6.38
C GLU A 102 13.20 6.63 7.60
N ILE A 103 13.31 7.91 8.00
CA ILE A 103 12.55 8.46 9.13
C ILE A 103 11.07 8.53 8.78
N GLY A 104 10.75 9.00 7.57
CA GLY A 104 9.38 9.08 7.07
C GLY A 104 8.78 7.69 6.89
N ASP A 105 9.51 6.76 6.28
CA ASP A 105 9.09 5.37 6.10
C ASP A 105 8.76 4.71 7.43
N GLN A 106 9.65 4.87 8.42
CA GLN A 106 9.45 4.31 9.74
C GLN A 106 8.19 4.86 10.42
N LYS A 107 7.87 6.15 10.22
CA LYS A 107 6.62 6.74 10.73
C LYS A 107 5.40 6.12 10.03
N ILE A 108 5.41 6.03 8.70
CA ILE A 108 4.31 5.45 7.92
C ILE A 108 4.10 3.99 8.31
N LEU A 109 5.15 3.18 8.30
CA LEU A 109 5.10 1.77 8.70
C LEU A 109 4.56 1.61 10.13
N ASN A 110 4.95 2.47 11.07
CA ASN A 110 4.42 2.44 12.43
C ASN A 110 2.92 2.74 12.46
N ILE A 111 2.45 3.74 11.71
CA ILE A 111 1.02 4.07 11.60
C ILE A 111 0.24 2.86 11.06
N LEU A 112 0.72 2.28 9.96
CA LEU A 112 0.09 1.13 9.30
C LEU A 112 0.02 -0.07 10.23
N ASN A 113 1.15 -0.47 10.81
CA ASN A 113 1.22 -1.63 11.72
C ASN A 113 0.33 -1.44 12.96
N LEU A 114 0.36 -0.26 13.60
CA LEU A 114 -0.49 0.02 14.76
C LEU A 114 -1.97 -0.01 14.40
N PHE A 115 -2.34 0.50 13.22
CA PHE A 115 -3.72 0.53 12.77
C PHE A 115 -4.24 -0.87 12.44
N VAL A 116 -3.50 -1.65 11.66
CA VAL A 116 -3.81 -3.05 11.34
C VAL A 116 -3.97 -3.88 12.61
N ASN A 117 -3.02 -3.76 13.56
CA ASN A 117 -3.07 -4.51 14.82
C ASN A 117 -4.27 -4.15 15.71
N LYS A 118 -4.73 -2.89 15.69
CA LYS A 118 -5.91 -2.47 16.45
C LYS A 118 -7.24 -2.89 15.82
N ASN A 119 -7.24 -3.17 14.52
CA ASN A 119 -8.45 -3.44 13.74
C ASN A 119 -8.39 -4.81 13.04
N GLN A 120 -7.75 -5.81 13.67
CA GLN A 120 -7.53 -7.12 13.03
C GLN A 120 -8.80 -7.77 12.47
N ASP A 121 -9.97 -7.50 13.08
CA ASP A 121 -11.27 -7.96 12.60
C ASP A 121 -11.62 -7.40 11.21
N LYS A 122 -11.19 -6.18 10.89
CA LYS A 122 -11.39 -5.52 9.59
C LYS A 122 -10.44 -6.02 8.51
N PHE A 123 -9.28 -6.56 8.91
CA PHE A 123 -8.25 -7.07 8.00
C PHE A 123 -8.27 -8.61 7.92
N ASN A 124 -9.35 -9.26 8.35
CA ASN A 124 -9.46 -10.71 8.40
C ASN A 124 -9.43 -11.35 7.00
N LEU A 125 -9.97 -10.68 5.98
CA LEU A 125 -10.00 -11.13 4.59
C LEU A 125 -8.74 -10.75 3.79
N ILE A 126 -7.98 -9.77 4.26
CA ILE A 126 -6.72 -9.37 3.59
C ILE A 126 -5.70 -10.50 3.75
N GLU A 127 -5.31 -11.13 2.65
CA GLU A 127 -4.28 -12.17 2.61
C GLU A 127 -2.89 -11.54 2.64
N LYS A 128 -2.68 -10.48 1.83
CA LYS A 128 -1.40 -9.78 1.73
C LYS A 128 -1.60 -8.27 1.79
N LEU A 129 -0.76 -7.60 2.56
CA LEU A 129 -0.65 -6.15 2.60
C LEU A 129 0.83 -5.77 2.53
N TYR A 130 1.22 -5.09 1.46
CA TYR A 130 2.60 -4.67 1.23
C TYR A 130 2.74 -3.15 1.27
N PHE A 131 3.91 -2.70 1.69
CA PHE A 131 4.37 -1.32 1.59
C PHE A 131 5.65 -1.29 0.75
N ASP A 132 5.74 -0.39 -0.22
CA ASP A 132 6.94 -0.19 -1.05
C ASP A 132 6.95 1.22 -1.67
N TYR A 133 8.00 1.54 -2.41
CA TYR A 133 8.03 2.64 -3.36
C TYR A 133 7.61 2.12 -4.75
N VAL A 134 7.02 3.00 -5.56
CA VAL A 134 6.71 2.65 -6.96
C VAL A 134 8.00 2.19 -7.67
N ASP A 135 7.88 1.12 -8.47
CA ASP A 135 8.96 0.51 -9.27
C ASP A 135 10.21 0.01 -8.51
N ASN A 136 10.17 -0.08 -7.17
CA ASN A 136 11.33 -0.49 -6.38
C ASN A 136 11.40 -2.02 -6.15
N PHE A 137 10.25 -2.68 -5.99
CA PHE A 137 10.13 -4.12 -5.77
C PHE A 137 10.79 -4.64 -4.48
N ASP A 138 10.94 -3.79 -3.46
CA ASP A 138 11.45 -4.15 -2.12
C ASP A 138 10.31 -4.17 -1.08
N PHE A 139 9.35 -5.05 -1.33
CA PHE A 139 8.09 -5.09 -0.59
C PHE A 139 8.28 -5.37 0.91
N VAL A 140 7.96 -4.38 1.73
CA VAL A 140 7.79 -4.55 3.18
C VAL A 140 6.44 -5.20 3.45
N LYS A 141 6.48 -6.37 4.08
CA LYS A 141 5.27 -7.16 4.38
C LYS A 141 4.65 -6.74 5.70
N ILE A 142 3.45 -6.17 5.65
CA ILE A 142 2.66 -5.80 6.84
C ILE A 142 1.69 -6.94 7.20
N ILE A 143 1.06 -7.53 6.19
CA ILE A 143 0.28 -8.78 6.32
C ILE A 143 0.82 -9.75 5.27
N ASP A 144 1.13 -10.97 5.69
CA ASP A 144 1.57 -12.06 4.80
C ASP A 144 1.00 -13.39 5.30
N LYS A 145 -0.29 -13.62 5.02
CA LYS A 145 -0.94 -14.89 5.34
C LYS A 145 -0.48 -15.94 4.34
N SER A 146 -0.20 -17.13 4.84
CA SER A 146 0.08 -18.28 3.98
C SER A 146 -1.18 -18.66 3.22
N ASN A 147 -1.09 -18.79 1.90
CA ASN A 147 -2.16 -19.32 1.07
C ASN A 147 -2.35 -20.81 1.37
N THR A 148 -3.07 -21.15 2.45
CA THR A 148 -3.62 -22.49 2.63
C THR A 148 -4.80 -22.65 1.68
N LYS A 149 -4.51 -22.91 0.40
CA LYS A 149 -5.51 -23.49 -0.50
C LYS A 149 -5.78 -24.91 0.00
N ASN A 150 -6.94 -25.13 0.60
CA ASN A 150 -7.51 -26.47 0.85
C ASN A 150 -8.14 -27.01 -0.43
#